data_AF-A0A7C4QA48-F1
#
_entry.id   AF-A0A7C4QA48-F1
#
_cell.length_a   1.000
_cell.length_b   1.000
_cell.length_c   1.000
_cell.angle_alpha   90.00
_cell.angle_beta   90.00
_cell.angle_gamma   90.00
#
_symmetry.space_group_name_H-M   'P 1'
#
loop_
_entity.id
_entity.type
_entity.pdbx_description
1 polymer ?
#
loop_
_entity_poly.entity_id
_entity_poly.type
_entity_poly.pdbx_seq_one_letter_code
_entity_poly.pdbx_strand_id
1 'polypeptide(L)'
;MNANLTRSPHPNPSTLSTRRPSVLSANSLYLVSMLLVVGAGSALQNWSVSWGLLATELGLILLPTLLWLRGAGLDARETLQLRWPGGRMVILAAVIGAGTWALAVILEGVSAALFGYTPPSPFAAMPTDPLNLAVFTIALAVAAPICEETLFRGYLLSAYSRYGRMVSLVAVSLLFAFFHLRLHGLPALLPIAFALGYLAQRSRSLAPAVIAHAVNNGLSAGLVVATSLWPEISSNPAWQAALGGGLFFSLLLALVAFWQLRRGAPAPQAAEPPAPAEGRAFWPLAGAALIYLAFAGFELVAGRFPHWLAEPALRLEPAPWAQPLTLKYELRNVLDEAVGEAECTFTPQDGQVAFECVSRQRRFEAHLGNSLYAGGAYELRQTGHWQASTMRLLDAQFEFEGEYDDWTAALAPAADGLSLTLDQAASQAVPAESVVAAEWPWRMMALPFGRFLYWGSRLTLVQLRPGDGSGGSEPAAVLVRGQETVRTGEGPVLTWKVALGRETAWYRVDGPHELIQYSDGYGVTWVRRATP
;
A
#
# COMPACT_ATOMS: atom_id res chain seq x y z
N MET A 1 -54.19 68.85 1.01
CA MET A 1 -53.41 67.96 1.89
C MET A 1 -52.68 66.95 1.02
N ASN A 2 -51.43 67.21 0.63
CA ASN A 2 -50.56 66.24 -0.05
C ASN A 2 -49.21 66.27 0.66
N ALA A 3 -48.90 65.18 1.37
CA ALA A 3 -47.66 65.02 2.12
C ALA A 3 -46.55 64.56 1.17
N ASN A 4 -45.51 65.39 1.04
CA ASN A 4 -44.25 65.03 0.40
C ASN A 4 -43.43 64.15 1.36
N LEU A 5 -43.33 62.85 1.06
CA LEU A 5 -42.37 61.94 1.69
C LEU A 5 -41.06 61.97 0.91
N THR A 6 -40.04 62.57 1.52
CA THR A 6 -38.64 62.52 1.10
C THR A 6 -38.14 61.07 1.13
N ARG A 7 -37.82 60.50 -0.04
CA ARG A 7 -37.09 59.22 -0.14
C ARG A 7 -35.65 59.41 0.34
N SER A 8 -35.26 58.62 1.33
CA SER A 8 -33.85 58.39 1.68
C SER A 8 -33.09 57.76 0.50
N PRO A 9 -31.82 58.11 0.26
CA PRO A 9 -31.04 57.45 -0.78
C PRO A 9 -30.75 56.00 -0.34
N HIS A 10 -31.25 55.04 -1.11
CA HIS A 10 -30.80 53.65 -1.02
C HIS A 10 -29.29 53.59 -1.25
N PRO A 11 -28.50 52.90 -0.41
CA PRO A 11 -27.11 52.66 -0.71
C PRO A 11 -26.99 51.80 -1.96
N ASN A 12 -26.15 52.25 -2.90
CA ASN A 12 -25.79 51.56 -4.13
C ASN A 12 -25.30 50.13 -3.81
N PRO A 13 -25.87 49.06 -4.38
CA PRO A 13 -25.43 47.68 -4.12
C PRO A 13 -24.10 47.30 -4.83
N SER A 14 -23.36 48.26 -5.38
CA SER A 14 -22.23 48.02 -6.30
C SER A 14 -20.83 48.04 -5.68
N THR A 15 -20.67 48.03 -4.34
CA THR A 15 -19.33 48.15 -3.70
C THR A 15 -18.97 47.08 -2.67
N LEU A 16 -19.52 45.86 -2.78
CA LEU A 16 -18.89 44.69 -2.15
C LEU A 16 -18.13 43.92 -3.23
N SER A 17 -16.93 44.39 -3.59
CA SER A 17 -15.99 43.52 -4.31
C SER A 17 -15.69 42.35 -3.38
N THR A 18 -16.27 41.19 -3.64
CA THR A 18 -15.98 39.97 -2.88
C THR A 18 -14.48 39.71 -2.98
N ARG A 19 -13.75 39.97 -1.89
CA ARG A 19 -12.30 39.71 -1.85
C ARG A 19 -12.12 38.20 -2.03
N ARG A 20 -11.41 37.80 -3.08
CA ARG A 20 -11.03 36.40 -3.33
C ARG A 20 -9.56 36.20 -2.97
N PRO A 21 -9.14 35.00 -2.53
CA PRO A 21 -7.74 34.72 -2.30
C PRO A 21 -6.91 34.92 -3.58
N SER A 22 -5.68 35.43 -3.44
CA SER A 22 -4.73 35.51 -4.56
C SER A 22 -4.22 34.12 -4.95
N VAL A 23 -3.86 33.95 -6.23
CA VAL A 23 -3.33 32.67 -6.73
C VAL A 23 -1.99 32.35 -6.08
N LEU A 24 -1.14 33.36 -5.85
CA LEU A 24 0.11 33.19 -5.11
C LEU A 24 -0.15 32.69 -3.68
N SER A 25 -1.15 33.25 -2.99
CA SER A 25 -1.52 32.79 -1.64
C SER A 25 -1.99 31.34 -1.65
N ALA A 26 -2.85 30.97 -2.60
CA ALA A 26 -3.35 29.60 -2.75
C ALA A 26 -2.23 28.59 -3.07
N ASN A 27 -1.33 28.93 -4.00
CA ASN A 27 -0.19 28.08 -4.36
C ASN A 27 0.83 27.98 -3.22
N SER A 28 1.02 29.05 -2.45
CA SER A 28 1.89 29.03 -1.26
C SER A 28 1.30 28.15 -0.16
N LEU A 29 0.00 28.26 0.12
CA LEU A 29 -0.70 27.40 1.07
C LEU A 29 -0.61 25.93 0.63
N TYR A 30 -0.81 25.64 -0.65
CA TYR A 30 -0.65 24.29 -1.21
C TYR A 30 0.74 23.71 -0.93
N LEU A 31 1.80 24.46 -1.25
CA LEU A 31 3.17 24.02 -1.00
C LEU A 31 3.46 23.85 0.51
N VAL A 32 3.00 24.78 1.35
CA VAL A 32 3.19 24.70 2.81
C VAL A 32 2.48 23.47 3.37
N SER A 33 1.22 23.23 3.01
CA SER A 33 0.49 22.03 3.44
C SER A 33 1.19 20.76 2.97
N MET A 34 1.71 20.73 1.73
CA MET A 34 2.43 19.57 1.20
C MET A 34 3.73 19.29 1.97
N LEU A 35 4.51 20.33 2.28
CA LEU A 35 5.71 20.21 3.12
C LEU A 35 5.40 19.75 4.55
N LEU A 36 4.31 20.26 5.14
CA LEU A 36 3.86 19.83 6.47
C LEU A 36 3.44 18.37 6.47
N VAL A 37 2.66 17.92 5.48
CA VAL A 37 2.22 16.53 5.34
C VAL A 37 3.41 15.59 5.13
N VAL A 38 4.35 15.94 4.23
CA VAL A 38 5.55 15.14 3.96
C VAL A 38 6.51 15.09 5.14
N GLY A 39 6.67 16.19 5.88
CA GLY A 39 7.56 16.26 7.03
C GLY A 39 6.89 15.75 8.30
N ALA A 40 6.05 16.59 8.90
CA ALA A 40 5.40 16.31 10.18
C ALA A 40 4.33 15.21 10.06
N GLY A 41 3.57 15.19 8.96
CA GLY A 41 2.52 14.19 8.74
C GLY A 41 3.06 12.77 8.64
N SER A 42 4.16 12.57 7.90
CA SER A 42 4.84 11.27 7.83
C SER A 42 5.38 10.82 9.20
N ALA A 43 5.93 11.73 10.00
CA ALA A 43 6.37 11.40 11.36
C ALA A 43 5.20 11.00 12.29
N LEU A 44 4.08 11.73 12.21
CA LEU A 44 2.88 11.44 12.99
C LEU A 44 2.25 10.10 12.62
N GLN A 45 2.14 9.79 11.32
CA GLN A 45 1.58 8.53 10.83
C GLN A 45 2.49 7.34 11.11
N ASN A 46 3.81 7.55 11.15
CA ASN A 46 4.76 6.52 11.59
C ASN A 46 4.63 6.21 13.10
N TRP A 47 4.27 7.20 13.93
CA TRP A 47 4.01 6.97 15.34
C TRP A 47 2.70 6.19 15.57
N SER A 48 1.64 6.57 14.87
CA SER A 48 0.37 5.84 14.86
C SER A 48 -0.38 6.19 13.58
N VAL A 49 -0.71 5.20 12.77
CA VAL A 49 -1.42 5.43 11.50
C VAL A 49 -2.76 6.13 11.75
N SER A 50 -3.57 5.64 12.69
CA SER A 50 -4.90 6.18 12.98
C SER A 50 -4.85 7.60 13.56
N TRP A 51 -4.12 7.80 14.65
CA TRP A 51 -4.04 9.10 15.32
C TRP A 51 -3.22 10.10 14.51
N GLY A 52 -2.17 9.64 13.84
CA GLY A 52 -1.33 10.46 12.97
C GLY A 52 -2.06 10.95 11.74
N LEU A 53 -2.94 10.14 11.14
CA LEU A 53 -3.81 10.58 10.04
C LEU A 53 -4.77 11.66 10.53
N LEU A 54 -5.47 11.44 11.65
CA LEU A 54 -6.39 12.44 12.21
C LEU A 54 -5.68 13.77 12.51
N ALA A 55 -4.50 13.71 13.13
CA ALA A 55 -3.70 14.88 13.45
C ALA A 55 -3.17 15.60 12.19
N THR A 56 -2.83 14.84 11.14
CA THR A 56 -2.41 15.40 9.85
C THR A 56 -3.55 16.21 9.22
N GLU A 57 -4.76 15.65 9.17
CA GLU A 57 -5.91 16.33 8.58
C GLU A 57 -6.27 17.63 9.32
N LEU A 58 -6.44 17.53 10.65
CA LEU A 58 -6.87 18.67 11.45
C LEU A 58 -5.76 19.72 11.60
N GLY A 59 -4.53 19.29 11.87
CA GLY A 59 -3.42 20.16 12.25
C GLY A 59 -2.58 20.67 11.08
N LEU A 60 -2.44 19.89 10.00
CA LEU A 60 -1.52 20.18 8.90
C LEU A 60 -2.22 20.57 7.60
N ILE A 61 -3.51 20.30 7.47
CA ILE A 61 -4.33 20.70 6.31
C ILE A 61 -5.37 21.75 6.70
N LEU A 62 -6.28 21.43 7.63
CA LEU A 62 -7.37 22.34 7.99
C LEU A 62 -6.87 23.59 8.72
N LEU A 63 -6.06 23.43 9.78
CA LEU A 63 -5.59 24.55 10.57
C LEU A 63 -4.82 25.60 9.73
N PRO A 64 -3.82 25.24 8.89
CA PRO A 64 -3.16 26.21 8.01
C PRO A 64 -4.13 26.90 7.06
N THR A 65 -5.10 26.18 6.51
CA THR A 65 -6.13 26.75 5.62
C THR A 65 -6.96 27.82 6.34
N LEU A 66 -7.40 27.53 7.57
CA LEU A 66 -8.18 28.48 8.38
C LEU A 66 -7.34 29.70 8.81
N LEU A 67 -6.06 29.50 9.15
CA LEU A 67 -5.14 30.59 9.48
C LEU A 67 -4.89 31.50 8.26
N TRP A 68 -4.71 30.93 7.07
CA TRP A 68 -4.56 31.69 5.82
C TRP A 68 -5.82 32.48 5.48
N LEU A 69 -6.99 31.88 5.65
CA LEU A 69 -8.27 32.54 5.44
C LEU A 69 -8.43 33.74 6.38
N ARG A 70 -8.12 33.55 7.66
CA ARG A 70 -8.22 34.60 8.69
C ARG A 70 -7.18 35.69 8.49
N GLY A 71 -5.93 35.34 8.19
CA GLY A 71 -4.84 36.28 7.94
C GLY A 71 -5.05 37.14 6.69
N ALA A 72 -5.74 36.61 5.67
CA ALA A 72 -6.14 37.35 4.49
C ALA A 72 -7.39 38.23 4.70
N GLY A 73 -8.03 38.16 5.86
CA GLY A 73 -9.27 38.90 6.17
C GLY A 73 -10.43 38.53 5.25
N LEU A 74 -10.51 37.28 4.82
CA LEU A 74 -11.55 36.78 3.91
C LEU A 74 -12.78 36.32 4.70
N ASP A 75 -13.98 36.51 4.13
CA ASP A 75 -15.20 35.94 4.70
C ASP A 75 -15.22 34.42 4.50
N ALA A 76 -15.28 33.66 5.60
CA ALA A 76 -15.23 32.20 5.56
C ALA A 76 -16.46 31.60 4.87
N ARG A 77 -17.65 32.17 5.08
CA ARG A 77 -18.90 31.64 4.52
C ARG A 77 -18.93 31.82 3.01
N GLU A 78 -18.44 32.95 2.51
CA GLU A 78 -18.34 33.23 1.08
C GLU A 78 -17.21 32.44 0.43
N THR A 79 -16.00 32.48 0.99
CA THR A 79 -14.80 31.84 0.43
C THR A 79 -14.93 30.32 0.41
N LEU A 80 -15.43 29.73 1.49
CA LEU A 80 -15.65 28.28 1.57
C LEU A 80 -17.02 27.88 1.03
N GLN A 81 -17.84 28.83 0.55
CA GLN A 81 -19.16 28.55 -0.02
C GLN A 81 -20.05 27.73 0.92
N LEU A 82 -20.15 28.13 2.19
CA LEU A 82 -20.94 27.42 3.21
C LEU A 82 -22.43 27.72 3.02
N ARG A 83 -23.06 26.94 2.13
CA ARG A 83 -24.47 27.06 1.74
C ARG A 83 -25.12 25.69 1.75
N TRP A 84 -26.39 25.61 2.18
CA TRP A 84 -27.13 24.35 2.10
C TRP A 84 -27.45 24.00 0.64
N PRO A 85 -27.09 22.80 0.15
CA PRO A 85 -27.26 22.44 -1.26
C PRO A 85 -28.63 21.81 -1.57
N GLY A 86 -29.46 21.53 -0.56
CA GLY A 86 -30.73 20.81 -0.69
C GLY A 86 -30.57 19.28 -0.73
N GLY A 87 -31.59 18.55 -0.25
CA GLY A 87 -31.52 17.08 -0.08
C GLY A 87 -31.28 16.30 -1.37
N ARG A 88 -31.82 16.75 -2.50
CA ARG A 88 -31.56 16.13 -3.81
C ARG A 88 -30.06 16.14 -4.15
N MET A 89 -29.38 17.25 -3.88
CA MET A 89 -27.95 17.37 -4.19
C MET A 89 -27.09 16.51 -3.26
N VAL A 90 -27.51 16.34 -2.00
CA VAL A 90 -26.90 15.41 -1.04
C VAL A 90 -26.96 13.98 -1.56
N ILE A 91 -28.12 13.52 -2.02
CA ILE A 91 -28.29 12.16 -2.56
C ILE A 91 -27.44 11.96 -3.82
N LEU A 92 -27.49 12.91 -4.77
CA LEU A 92 -26.68 12.83 -5.99
C LEU A 92 -25.18 12.81 -5.68
N ALA A 93 -24.72 13.62 -4.73
CA ALA A 93 -23.34 13.62 -4.28
C ALA A 93 -22.92 12.28 -3.67
N ALA A 94 -23.74 11.71 -2.78
CA ALA A 94 -23.46 10.40 -2.18
C ALA A 94 -23.34 9.29 -3.25
N VAL A 95 -24.27 9.25 -4.21
CA VAL A 95 -24.24 8.27 -5.31
C VAL A 95 -23.01 8.46 -6.20
N ILE A 96 -22.64 9.71 -6.51
CA ILE A 96 -21.41 10.02 -7.25
C ILE A 96 -20.17 9.60 -6.46
N GLY A 97 -20.14 9.82 -5.14
CA GLY A 97 -19.07 9.36 -4.25
C GLY A 97 -18.89 7.84 -4.32
N ALA A 98 -19.98 7.08 -4.22
CA ALA A 98 -19.95 5.63 -4.32
C ALA A 98 -19.49 5.12 -5.70
N GLY A 99 -19.94 5.73 -6.78
CA GLY A 99 -19.49 5.33 -8.13
C GLY A 99 -18.07 5.73 -8.44
N THR A 100 -17.59 6.88 -7.94
CA THR A 100 -16.17 7.26 -8.09
C THR A 100 -15.25 6.37 -7.27
N TRP A 101 -15.69 5.88 -6.10
CA TRP A 101 -14.98 4.83 -5.37
C TRP A 101 -14.90 3.54 -6.20
N ALA A 102 -16.03 3.12 -6.77
CA ALA A 102 -16.05 1.92 -7.61
C ALA A 102 -15.11 2.03 -8.83
N LEU A 103 -15.09 3.21 -9.45
CA LEU A 103 -14.16 3.50 -10.54
C LEU A 103 -12.70 3.47 -10.07
N ALA A 104 -12.40 4.02 -8.88
CA ALA A 104 -11.06 4.04 -8.32
C ALA A 104 -10.52 2.61 -8.10
N VAL A 105 -11.32 1.70 -7.55
CA VAL A 105 -10.94 0.28 -7.36
C VAL A 105 -10.54 -0.38 -8.68
N ILE A 106 -11.33 -0.18 -9.74
CA ILE A 106 -11.03 -0.73 -11.07
C ILE A 106 -9.75 -0.13 -11.64
N LEU A 107 -9.57 1.19 -11.52
CA LEU A 107 -8.40 1.89 -12.05
C LEU A 107 -7.12 1.57 -11.29
N GLU A 108 -7.17 1.29 -9.99
CA GLU A 108 -6.03 0.77 -9.22
C GLU A 108 -5.60 -0.62 -9.75
N GLY A 109 -6.56 -1.50 -10.08
CA GLY A 109 -6.28 -2.81 -10.71
C GLY A 109 -5.67 -2.69 -12.10
N VAL A 110 -6.19 -1.79 -12.94
CA VAL A 110 -5.62 -1.48 -14.26
C VAL A 110 -4.21 -0.90 -14.11
N SER A 111 -3.99 -0.04 -13.12
CA SER A 111 -2.68 0.56 -12.85
C SER A 111 -1.67 -0.52 -12.42
N ALA A 112 -2.07 -1.46 -11.57
CA ALA A 112 -1.22 -2.59 -11.22
C ALA A 112 -0.79 -3.42 -12.46
N ALA A 113 -1.72 -3.68 -13.37
CA ALA A 113 -1.43 -4.38 -14.62
C ALA A 113 -0.51 -3.58 -15.57
N LEU A 114 -0.71 -2.26 -15.65
CA LEU A 114 0.08 -1.38 -16.52
C LEU A 114 1.51 -1.16 -16.01
N PHE A 115 1.66 -0.89 -14.72
CA PHE A 115 2.96 -0.60 -14.10
C PHE A 115 3.75 -1.87 -13.73
N GLY A 116 3.07 -3.01 -13.57
CA GLY A 116 3.69 -4.28 -13.21
C GLY A 116 4.19 -4.35 -11.76
N TYR A 117 3.68 -3.45 -10.91
CA TYR A 117 3.91 -3.47 -9.46
C TYR A 117 2.68 -2.90 -8.72
N THR A 118 2.55 -3.27 -7.44
CA THR A 118 1.62 -2.65 -6.50
C THR A 118 2.43 -2.02 -5.37
N PRO A 119 2.28 -0.69 -5.11
CA PRO A 119 2.83 -0.10 -3.91
C PRO A 119 2.29 -0.82 -2.67
N PRO A 120 3.05 -0.90 -1.57
CA PRO A 120 2.55 -1.48 -0.34
C PRO A 120 1.48 -0.54 0.18
N SER A 121 0.35 -1.09 0.59
CA SER A 121 -0.62 -0.27 1.29
C SER A 121 -0.02 0.13 2.64
N PRO A 122 0.03 1.44 2.98
CA PRO A 122 0.39 1.85 4.34
C PRO A 122 -0.62 1.34 5.38
N PHE A 123 -1.79 0.85 4.92
CA PHE A 123 -2.84 0.26 5.74
C PHE A 123 -2.85 -1.28 5.73
N ALA A 124 -1.86 -1.94 5.10
CA ALA A 124 -1.79 -3.41 5.07
C ALA A 124 -1.67 -4.04 6.47
N ALA A 125 -1.18 -3.26 7.43
CA ALA A 125 -0.91 -3.65 8.82
C ALA A 125 -1.76 -2.85 9.82
N MET A 126 -3.02 -2.55 9.49
CA MET A 126 -3.87 -1.75 10.39
C MET A 126 -4.08 -2.48 11.72
N PRO A 127 -3.84 -1.82 12.87
CA PRO A 127 -4.19 -2.37 14.16
C PRO A 127 -5.67 -2.78 14.19
N THR A 128 -5.95 -3.98 14.69
CA THR A 128 -7.31 -4.52 14.76
C THR A 128 -8.06 -4.09 16.03
N ASP A 129 -7.44 -3.29 16.89
CA ASP A 129 -8.11 -2.81 18.09
C ASP A 129 -9.25 -1.82 17.73
N PRO A 130 -10.41 -1.91 18.41
CA PRO A 130 -11.58 -1.13 18.03
C PRO A 130 -11.39 0.38 18.04
N LEU A 131 -10.54 0.90 18.95
CA LEU A 131 -10.31 2.33 19.07
C LEU A 131 -9.52 2.87 17.87
N ASN A 132 -8.40 2.23 17.49
CA ASN A 132 -7.64 2.65 16.32
C ASN A 132 -8.44 2.49 15.03
N LEU A 133 -9.26 1.45 14.88
CA LEU A 133 -10.14 1.30 13.73
C LEU A 133 -11.21 2.41 13.65
N ALA A 134 -11.80 2.77 14.79
CA ALA A 134 -12.77 3.87 14.86
C ALA A 134 -12.12 5.22 14.54
N VAL A 135 -10.96 5.51 15.13
CA VAL A 135 -10.20 6.74 14.87
C VAL A 135 -9.77 6.82 13.41
N PHE A 136 -9.26 5.73 12.82
CA PHE A 136 -8.93 5.65 11.40
C PHE A 136 -10.13 5.93 10.52
N THR A 137 -11.27 5.30 10.80
CA THR A 137 -12.50 5.49 10.03
C THR A 137 -12.97 6.95 10.10
N ILE A 138 -12.94 7.56 11.29
CA ILE A 138 -13.29 8.98 11.46
C ILE A 138 -12.29 9.87 10.70
N ALA A 139 -11.00 9.59 10.81
CA ALA A 139 -9.96 10.36 10.14
C ALA A 139 -10.13 10.31 8.63
N LEU A 140 -10.25 9.11 8.05
CA LEU A 140 -10.31 8.92 6.60
C LEU A 140 -11.68 9.30 6.02
N ALA A 141 -12.79 8.90 6.65
CA ALA A 141 -14.13 9.07 6.09
C ALA A 141 -14.81 10.40 6.46
N VAL A 142 -14.30 11.13 7.46
CA VAL A 142 -14.92 12.38 7.93
C VAL A 142 -13.92 13.52 7.97
N ALA A 143 -12.81 13.38 8.69
CA ALA A 143 -11.85 14.47 8.85
C ALA A 143 -11.21 14.84 7.51
N ALA A 144 -10.66 13.88 6.77
CA ALA A 144 -10.00 14.13 5.48
C ALA A 144 -10.95 14.81 4.46
N PRO A 145 -12.18 14.31 4.22
CA PRO A 145 -13.16 15.01 3.39
C PRO A 145 -13.45 16.44 3.82
N ILE A 146 -13.54 16.73 5.12
CA ILE A 146 -13.79 18.11 5.57
C ILE A 146 -12.55 18.99 5.36
N CYS A 147 -11.37 18.49 5.73
CA CYS A 147 -10.12 19.23 5.73
C CYS A 147 -9.64 19.51 4.30
N GLU A 148 -9.57 18.46 3.49
CA GLU A 148 -9.15 18.55 2.09
C GLU A 148 -10.12 19.40 1.26
N GLU A 149 -11.43 19.20 1.38
CA GLU A 149 -12.37 20.01 0.60
C GLU A 149 -12.30 21.49 1.00
N THR A 150 -12.08 21.80 2.28
CA THR A 150 -11.87 23.19 2.76
C THR A 150 -10.66 23.83 2.07
N LEU A 151 -9.54 23.10 1.94
CA LEU A 151 -8.35 23.57 1.21
C LEU A 151 -8.63 23.69 -0.29
N PHE A 152 -9.03 22.61 -0.94
CA PHE A 152 -9.09 22.52 -2.40
C PHE A 152 -10.33 23.21 -2.98
N ARG A 153 -11.53 22.89 -2.50
CA ARG A 153 -12.80 23.37 -3.08
C ARG A 153 -13.25 24.68 -2.44
N GLY A 154 -12.84 24.93 -1.20
CA GLY A 154 -12.99 26.22 -0.54
C GLY A 154 -11.95 27.22 -1.01
N TYR A 155 -10.71 27.10 -0.54
CA TYR A 155 -9.68 28.13 -0.72
C TYR A 155 -9.11 28.18 -2.15
N LEU A 156 -8.54 27.08 -2.65
CA LEU A 156 -7.85 27.04 -3.96
C LEU A 156 -8.83 27.30 -5.12
N LEU A 157 -9.97 26.60 -5.15
CA LEU A 157 -10.96 26.76 -6.22
C LEU A 157 -11.49 28.20 -6.28
N SER A 158 -11.71 28.84 -5.14
CA SER A 158 -12.11 30.26 -5.06
C SER A 158 -11.03 31.18 -5.62
N ALA A 159 -9.75 30.92 -5.35
CA ALA A 159 -8.64 31.69 -5.91
C ALA A 159 -8.53 31.55 -7.43
N TYR A 160 -8.63 30.32 -7.93
CA TYR A 160 -8.52 29.98 -9.37
C TYR A 160 -9.76 30.35 -10.18
N SER A 161 -10.92 30.58 -9.55
CA SER A 161 -12.17 30.96 -10.21
C SER A 161 -12.04 32.18 -11.14
N ARG A 162 -11.04 33.04 -10.90
CA ARG A 162 -10.69 34.21 -11.74
C ARG A 162 -10.26 33.85 -13.17
N TYR A 163 -9.81 32.61 -13.40
CA TYR A 163 -9.42 32.11 -14.71
C TYR A 163 -10.57 31.39 -15.43
N GLY A 164 -11.78 31.47 -14.89
CA GLY A 164 -12.96 30.83 -15.42
C GLY A 164 -13.19 29.42 -14.87
N ARG A 165 -14.39 28.90 -15.14
CA ARG A 165 -14.90 27.67 -14.56
C ARG A 165 -14.09 26.43 -14.96
N MET A 166 -13.74 26.30 -16.24
CA MET A 166 -13.02 25.13 -16.73
C MET A 166 -11.56 25.09 -16.26
N VAL A 167 -10.86 26.22 -16.31
CA VAL A 167 -9.45 26.29 -15.87
C VAL A 167 -9.35 26.01 -14.38
N SER A 168 -10.22 26.61 -13.57
CA SER A 168 -10.23 26.35 -12.12
C SER A 168 -10.58 24.91 -11.77
N LEU A 169 -11.51 24.28 -12.50
CA LEU A 169 -11.83 22.87 -12.33
C LEU A 169 -10.60 21.99 -12.61
N VAL A 170 -9.99 22.14 -13.80
CA VAL A 170 -8.84 21.33 -14.21
C VAL A 170 -7.66 21.55 -13.28
N ALA A 171 -7.28 22.80 -13.02
CA ALA A 171 -6.12 23.12 -12.21
C ALA A 171 -6.25 22.56 -10.78
N VAL A 172 -7.36 22.82 -10.09
CA VAL A 172 -7.53 22.38 -8.70
C VAL A 172 -7.69 20.86 -8.59
N SER A 173 -8.34 20.21 -9.56
CA SER A 173 -8.43 18.75 -9.59
C SER A 173 -7.06 18.08 -9.80
N LEU A 174 -6.19 18.66 -10.64
CA LEU A 174 -4.81 18.19 -10.80
C LEU A 174 -4.00 18.42 -9.53
N LEU A 175 -4.08 19.61 -8.93
CA LEU A 175 -3.38 19.91 -7.68
C LEU A 175 -3.78 18.95 -6.55
N PHE A 176 -5.07 18.60 -6.46
CA PHE A 176 -5.58 17.60 -5.53
C PHE A 176 -4.92 16.22 -5.77
N ALA A 177 -4.95 15.73 -7.01
CA ALA A 177 -4.37 14.42 -7.33
C ALA A 177 -2.86 14.36 -7.04
N PHE A 178 -2.11 15.41 -7.39
CA PHE A 178 -0.67 15.47 -7.12
C PHE A 178 -0.32 15.63 -5.64
N PHE A 179 -1.23 16.19 -4.83
CA PHE A 179 -1.02 16.31 -3.37
C PHE A 179 -0.87 14.96 -2.68
N HIS A 180 -1.42 13.90 -3.27
CA HIS A 180 -1.39 12.55 -2.71
C HIS A 180 -0.06 11.82 -2.91
N LEU A 181 0.86 12.35 -3.73
CA LEU A 181 2.20 11.80 -3.92
C LEU A 181 2.24 10.33 -4.42
N ARG A 182 1.17 9.86 -5.07
CA ARG A 182 1.07 8.50 -5.62
C ARG A 182 1.13 8.54 -7.13
N LEU A 183 2.14 7.93 -7.75
CA LEU A 183 2.24 7.82 -9.20
C LEU A 183 1.29 6.75 -9.73
N HIS A 184 1.40 5.54 -9.18
CA HIS A 184 0.55 4.40 -9.51
C HIS A 184 -0.93 4.70 -9.29
N GLY A 185 -1.28 5.45 -8.24
CA GLY A 185 -2.67 5.80 -7.89
C GLY A 185 -3.26 6.99 -8.67
N LEU A 186 -2.48 7.73 -9.47
CA LEU A 186 -2.98 8.93 -10.18
C LEU A 186 -4.24 8.65 -11.03
N PRO A 187 -4.30 7.58 -11.85
CA PRO A 187 -5.48 7.32 -12.68
C PRO A 187 -6.76 7.18 -11.85
N ALA A 188 -6.68 6.60 -10.65
CA ALA A 188 -7.80 6.43 -9.74
C ALA A 188 -8.20 7.73 -9.02
N LEU A 189 -7.24 8.60 -8.70
CA LEU A 189 -7.47 9.87 -8.00
C LEU A 189 -8.11 10.95 -8.89
N LEU A 190 -7.79 10.97 -10.20
CA LEU A 190 -8.29 12.02 -11.10
C LEU A 190 -9.83 12.06 -11.19
N PRO A 191 -10.56 10.95 -11.42
CA PRO A 191 -12.02 10.98 -11.54
C PRO A 191 -12.73 11.58 -10.32
N ILE A 192 -12.35 11.17 -9.10
CA ILE A 192 -12.91 11.75 -7.87
C ILE A 192 -12.54 13.23 -7.76
N ALA A 193 -11.28 13.60 -8.04
CA ALA A 193 -10.85 14.99 -7.98
C ALA A 193 -11.67 15.93 -8.88
N PHE A 194 -11.98 15.49 -10.09
CA PHE A 194 -12.86 16.19 -11.04
C PHE A 194 -14.32 16.19 -10.61
N ALA A 195 -14.84 15.06 -10.11
CA ALA A 195 -16.21 14.96 -9.62
C ALA A 195 -16.48 15.96 -8.48
N LEU A 196 -15.58 16.03 -7.51
CA LEU A 196 -15.68 16.93 -6.36
C LEU A 196 -15.62 18.40 -6.77
N GLY A 197 -14.67 18.76 -7.65
CA GLY A 197 -14.58 20.12 -8.20
C GLY A 197 -15.84 20.52 -8.97
N TYR A 198 -16.38 19.61 -9.78
CA TYR A 198 -17.61 19.84 -10.53
C TYR A 198 -18.83 20.01 -9.61
N LEU A 199 -18.97 19.18 -8.57
CA LEU A 199 -20.03 19.27 -7.57
C LEU A 199 -19.99 20.62 -6.81
N ALA A 200 -18.80 21.04 -6.37
CA ALA A 200 -18.60 22.31 -5.68
C ALA A 200 -18.99 23.51 -6.57
N GLN A 201 -18.45 23.57 -7.80
CA GLN A 201 -18.80 24.63 -8.75
C GLN A 201 -20.28 24.66 -9.10
N ARG A 202 -20.91 23.48 -9.24
CA ARG A 202 -22.28 23.35 -9.70
C ARG A 202 -23.31 23.69 -8.63
N SER A 203 -23.03 23.33 -7.38
CA SER A 203 -23.88 23.64 -6.22
C SER A 203 -23.61 25.01 -5.62
N ARG A 204 -22.45 25.62 -5.92
CA ARG A 204 -21.92 26.77 -5.18
C ARG A 204 -21.94 26.50 -3.67
N SER A 205 -21.61 25.27 -3.30
CA SER A 205 -21.60 24.77 -1.94
C SER A 205 -20.47 23.78 -1.76
N LEU A 206 -19.80 23.84 -0.61
CA LEU A 206 -18.78 22.87 -0.24
C LEU A 206 -19.37 21.50 0.12
N ALA A 207 -20.60 21.49 0.66
CA ALA A 207 -21.18 20.31 1.28
C ALA A 207 -21.32 19.12 0.31
N PRO A 208 -21.77 19.27 -0.96
CA PRO A 208 -21.83 18.13 -1.89
C PRO A 208 -20.48 17.50 -2.17
N ALA A 209 -19.39 18.29 -2.22
CA ALA A 209 -18.06 17.75 -2.40
C ALA A 209 -17.62 16.97 -1.13
N VAL A 210 -17.80 17.55 0.06
CA VAL A 210 -17.51 16.86 1.33
C VAL A 210 -18.27 15.53 1.44
N ILE A 211 -19.56 15.51 1.07
CA ILE A 211 -20.39 14.29 1.15
C ILE A 211 -19.92 13.23 0.16
N ALA A 212 -19.67 13.60 -1.11
CA ALA A 212 -19.20 12.65 -2.11
C ALA A 212 -17.82 12.08 -1.72
N HIS A 213 -16.93 12.92 -1.20
CA HIS A 213 -15.61 12.52 -0.72
C HIS A 213 -15.73 11.61 0.52
N ALA A 214 -16.59 11.95 1.48
CA ALA A 214 -16.86 11.14 2.67
C ALA A 214 -17.44 9.76 2.34
N VAL A 215 -18.34 9.66 1.36
CA VAL A 215 -18.85 8.36 0.91
C VAL A 215 -17.75 7.54 0.23
N ASN A 216 -16.93 8.17 -0.61
CA ASN A 216 -15.83 7.49 -1.28
C ASN A 216 -14.80 6.93 -0.28
N ASN A 217 -14.34 7.79 0.63
CA ASN A 217 -13.38 7.40 1.66
C ASN A 217 -13.99 6.45 2.69
N GLY A 218 -15.27 6.60 3.02
CA GLY A 218 -15.99 5.72 3.94
C GLY A 218 -16.13 4.29 3.40
N LEU A 219 -16.41 4.13 2.10
CA LEU A 219 -16.42 2.82 1.46
C LEU A 219 -15.01 2.20 1.42
N SER A 220 -13.98 3.01 1.16
CA SER A 220 -12.58 2.56 1.23
C SER A 220 -12.19 2.12 2.64
N ALA A 221 -12.48 2.94 3.65
CA ALA A 221 -12.22 2.63 5.05
C ALA A 221 -12.97 1.37 5.48
N GLY A 222 -14.25 1.24 5.11
CA GLY A 222 -15.06 0.07 5.39
C GLY A 222 -14.50 -1.21 4.76
N LEU A 223 -14.02 -1.14 3.51
CA LEU A 223 -13.37 -2.27 2.87
C LEU A 223 -12.08 -2.66 3.60
N VAL A 224 -11.21 -1.69 3.91
CA VAL A 224 -9.97 -1.94 4.65
C VAL A 224 -10.27 -2.59 5.99
N VAL A 225 -11.13 -1.98 6.82
CA VAL A 225 -11.53 -2.50 8.14
C VAL A 225 -12.13 -3.90 8.02
N ALA A 226 -13.01 -4.13 7.05
CA ALA A 226 -13.62 -5.45 6.86
C ALA A 226 -12.57 -6.51 6.49
N THR A 227 -11.62 -6.20 5.61
CA THR A 227 -10.54 -7.12 5.25
C THR A 227 -9.51 -7.32 6.35
N SER A 228 -9.32 -6.35 7.24
CA SER A 228 -8.45 -6.47 8.40
C SER A 228 -9.09 -7.34 9.50
N LEU A 229 -10.40 -7.18 9.73
CA LEU A 229 -11.13 -7.95 10.75
C LEU A 229 -11.51 -9.37 10.28
N TRP A 230 -11.85 -9.50 9.00
CA TRP A 230 -12.23 -10.77 8.37
C TRP A 230 -11.46 -10.99 7.08
N PRO A 231 -10.16 -11.34 7.17
CA PRO A 231 -9.33 -11.57 5.98
C PRO A 231 -9.92 -12.63 5.05
N GLU A 232 -10.66 -13.59 5.62
CA GLU A 232 -11.44 -14.63 4.95
C GLU A 232 -12.33 -14.12 3.80
N ILE A 233 -12.87 -12.90 3.94
CA ILE A 233 -13.80 -12.30 2.97
C ILE A 233 -13.11 -12.05 1.63
N SER A 234 -11.83 -11.66 1.65
CA SER A 234 -11.08 -11.26 0.46
C SER A 234 -10.88 -12.41 -0.54
N SER A 235 -10.78 -13.65 -0.04
CA SER A 235 -10.54 -14.85 -0.85
C SER A 235 -11.80 -15.66 -1.14
N ASN A 236 -12.97 -15.23 -0.64
CA ASN A 236 -14.24 -15.92 -0.88
C ASN A 236 -14.81 -15.55 -2.28
N PRO A 237 -14.99 -16.51 -3.21
CA PRO A 237 -15.44 -16.21 -4.57
C PRO A 237 -16.82 -15.53 -4.63
N ALA A 238 -17.73 -15.88 -3.73
CA ALA A 238 -19.06 -15.27 -3.67
C ALA A 238 -18.97 -13.78 -3.25
N TRP A 239 -18.08 -13.47 -2.30
CA TRP A 239 -17.80 -12.08 -1.90
C TRP A 239 -17.13 -11.29 -3.02
N GLN A 240 -16.16 -11.88 -3.72
CA GLN A 240 -15.53 -11.25 -4.88
C GLN A 240 -16.55 -10.96 -5.99
N ALA A 241 -17.45 -11.91 -6.28
CA ALA A 241 -18.53 -11.73 -7.25
C ALA A 241 -19.53 -10.65 -6.82
N ALA A 242 -19.94 -10.65 -5.54
CA ALA A 242 -20.84 -9.64 -4.98
C ALA A 242 -20.21 -8.23 -5.01
N LEU A 243 -18.94 -8.12 -4.65
CA LEU A 243 -18.18 -6.87 -4.75
C LEU A 243 -18.11 -6.40 -6.21
N GLY A 244 -17.76 -7.27 -7.15
CA GLY A 244 -17.75 -6.96 -8.58
C GLY A 244 -19.10 -6.45 -9.10
N GLY A 245 -20.19 -7.13 -8.75
CA GLY A 245 -21.55 -6.70 -9.10
C GLY A 245 -21.93 -5.35 -8.47
N GLY A 246 -21.55 -5.14 -7.20
CA GLY A 246 -21.75 -3.88 -6.48
C GLY A 246 -21.01 -2.71 -7.12
N LEU A 247 -19.73 -2.90 -7.48
CA LEU A 247 -18.92 -1.91 -8.18
C LEU A 247 -19.58 -1.50 -9.51
N PHE A 248 -20.02 -2.48 -10.31
CA PHE A 248 -20.70 -2.22 -11.58
C PHE A 248 -22.00 -1.43 -11.40
N PHE A 249 -22.84 -1.82 -10.43
CA PHE A 249 -24.09 -1.12 -10.16
C PHE A 249 -23.87 0.32 -9.66
N SER A 250 -22.90 0.54 -8.76
CA SER A 250 -22.55 1.88 -8.28
C SER A 250 -22.06 2.79 -9.41
N LEU A 251 -21.32 2.26 -10.40
CA LEU A 251 -20.92 3.01 -11.60
C LEU A 251 -22.14 3.44 -12.43
N LEU A 252 -23.07 2.53 -12.70
CA LEU A 252 -24.29 2.85 -13.46
C LEU A 252 -25.12 3.94 -12.77
N LEU A 253 -25.30 3.83 -11.46
CA LEU A 253 -26.02 4.84 -10.68
C LEU A 253 -25.32 6.20 -10.70
N ALA A 254 -23.98 6.22 -10.61
CA ALA A 254 -23.23 7.47 -10.70
C ALA A 254 -23.34 8.12 -12.09
N LEU A 255 -23.32 7.34 -13.17
CA LEU A 255 -23.56 7.87 -14.53
C LEU A 255 -24.95 8.52 -14.64
N VAL A 256 -25.98 7.88 -14.09
CA VAL A 256 -27.33 8.44 -14.03
C VAL A 256 -27.37 9.71 -13.18
N ALA A 257 -26.72 9.71 -12.01
CA ALA A 257 -26.64 10.88 -11.13
C ALA A 257 -25.94 12.06 -11.82
N PHE A 258 -24.81 11.84 -12.50
CA PHE A 258 -24.12 12.86 -13.30
C PHE A 258 -24.98 13.43 -14.42
N TRP A 259 -25.70 12.55 -15.13
CA TRP A 259 -26.62 12.96 -16.18
C TRP A 259 -27.76 13.83 -15.66
N GLN A 260 -28.35 13.48 -14.51
CA GLN A 260 -29.37 14.30 -13.85
C GLN A 260 -28.82 15.66 -13.42
N LEU A 261 -27.60 15.69 -12.87
CA LEU A 261 -26.92 16.91 -12.44
C LEU A 261 -26.67 17.87 -13.61
N ARG A 262 -26.31 17.32 -14.78
CA ARG A 262 -26.09 18.05 -16.03
C ARG A 262 -27.40 18.59 -16.62
N ARG A 263 -28.49 17.81 -16.59
CA ARG A 263 -29.80 18.23 -17.12
C ARG A 263 -30.49 19.30 -16.29
N GLY A 264 -30.33 19.28 -14.96
CA GLY A 264 -30.92 20.28 -14.07
C GLY A 264 -30.18 21.63 -14.05
N ALA A 265 -29.21 21.87 -14.95
CA ALA A 265 -28.33 23.03 -14.91
C ALA A 265 -28.90 24.22 -15.69
N PRO A 266 -29.04 25.41 -15.06
CA PRO A 266 -29.19 26.66 -15.80
C PRO A 266 -27.98 26.85 -16.72
N ALA A 267 -28.19 27.50 -17.86
CA ALA A 267 -27.12 27.83 -18.80
C ALA A 267 -25.93 28.50 -18.07
N PRO A 268 -24.68 28.21 -18.44
CA PRO A 268 -23.52 28.86 -17.86
C PRO A 268 -23.70 30.39 -17.97
N GLN A 269 -23.59 31.11 -16.85
CA GLN A 269 -23.46 32.56 -16.91
C GLN A 269 -22.22 32.89 -17.74
N ALA A 270 -22.33 33.89 -18.63
CA ALA A 270 -21.21 34.33 -19.47
C ALA A 270 -19.97 34.54 -18.59
N ALA A 271 -18.90 33.82 -18.92
CA ALA A 271 -17.66 33.92 -18.16
C ALA A 271 -17.09 35.33 -18.32
N GLU A 272 -16.72 35.97 -17.20
CA GLU A 272 -15.78 37.09 -17.27
C GLU A 272 -14.53 36.61 -18.05
N PRO A 273 -13.98 37.45 -18.94
CA PRO A 273 -12.75 37.11 -19.65
C PRO A 273 -11.68 36.74 -18.62
N PRO A 274 -10.95 35.64 -18.84
CA PRO A 274 -9.97 35.17 -17.87
C PRO A 274 -8.92 36.25 -17.63
N ALA A 275 -8.65 36.54 -16.36
CA ALA A 275 -7.55 37.43 -16.01
C ALA A 275 -6.21 36.85 -16.51
N PRO A 276 -5.25 37.68 -16.95
CA PRO A 276 -3.93 37.19 -17.33
C PRO A 276 -3.25 36.49 -16.13
N ALA A 277 -2.55 35.39 -16.41
CA ALA A 277 -1.80 34.66 -15.40
C ALA A 277 -0.50 35.42 -15.06
N GLU A 278 -0.27 35.72 -13.78
CA GLU A 278 0.99 36.31 -13.32
C GLU A 278 2.01 35.21 -13.05
N GLY A 279 3.09 35.13 -13.81
CA GLY A 279 4.08 34.04 -13.70
C GLY A 279 4.67 33.86 -12.29
N ARG A 280 4.83 34.95 -11.53
CA ARG A 280 5.32 34.91 -10.14
C ARG A 280 4.38 34.17 -9.18
N ALA A 281 3.10 34.01 -9.51
CA ALA A 281 2.15 33.31 -8.66
C ALA A 281 2.37 31.78 -8.63
N PHE A 282 3.16 31.22 -9.56
CA PHE A 282 3.24 29.77 -9.79
C PHE A 282 4.55 29.12 -9.32
N TRP A 283 5.54 29.87 -8.85
CA TRP A 283 6.78 29.28 -8.32
C TRP A 283 6.54 28.24 -7.19
N PRO A 284 5.53 28.37 -6.29
CA PRO A 284 5.31 27.34 -5.28
C PRO A 284 4.89 26.00 -5.90
N LEU A 285 4.23 26.02 -7.06
CA LEU A 285 3.89 24.80 -7.79
C LEU A 285 5.12 24.12 -8.38
N ALA A 286 6.16 24.87 -8.74
CA ALA A 286 7.43 24.28 -9.17
C ALA A 286 8.09 23.53 -8.00
N GLY A 287 8.08 24.11 -6.80
CA GLY A 287 8.52 23.43 -5.58
C GLY A 287 7.72 22.15 -5.30
N ALA A 288 6.39 22.23 -5.37
CA ALA A 288 5.51 21.08 -5.18
C ALA A 288 5.72 19.98 -6.24
N ALA A 289 5.96 20.37 -7.50
CA ALA A 289 6.26 19.44 -8.58
C ALA A 289 7.58 18.69 -8.33
N LEU A 290 8.61 19.35 -7.80
CA LEU A 290 9.85 18.69 -7.42
C LEU A 290 9.64 17.65 -6.32
N ILE A 291 8.83 17.98 -5.31
CA ILE A 291 8.45 17.03 -4.24
C ILE A 291 7.71 15.84 -4.85
N TYR A 292 6.72 16.09 -5.70
CA TYR A 292 5.96 15.03 -6.37
C TYR A 292 6.86 14.11 -7.20
N LEU A 293 7.75 14.68 -8.02
CA LEU A 293 8.66 13.90 -8.87
C LEU A 293 9.64 13.05 -8.04
N ALA A 294 10.11 13.55 -6.89
CA ALA A 294 10.95 12.78 -5.99
C ALA A 294 10.21 11.56 -5.42
N PHE A 295 8.96 11.74 -4.95
CA PHE A 295 8.14 10.64 -4.43
C PHE A 295 7.72 9.65 -5.52
N ALA A 296 7.33 10.14 -6.69
CA ALA A 296 7.00 9.30 -7.84
C ALA A 296 8.20 8.46 -8.29
N GLY A 297 9.40 9.06 -8.33
CA GLY A 297 10.65 8.35 -8.63
C GLY A 297 10.97 7.29 -7.58
N PHE A 298 10.83 7.62 -6.30
CA PHE A 298 11.01 6.66 -5.20
C PHE A 298 10.00 5.51 -5.28
N GLU A 299 8.71 5.80 -5.49
CA GLU A 299 7.65 4.79 -5.62
C GLU A 299 7.95 3.82 -6.78
N LEU A 300 8.37 4.36 -7.94
CA LEU A 300 8.74 3.55 -9.09
C LEU A 300 9.93 2.64 -8.80
N VAL A 301 10.99 3.17 -8.16
CA VAL A 301 12.16 2.38 -7.79
C VAL A 301 11.79 1.32 -6.76
N ALA A 302 11.05 1.68 -5.71
CA ALA A 302 10.67 0.76 -4.64
C ALA A 302 9.71 -0.34 -5.12
N GLY A 303 8.76 0.01 -5.99
CA GLY A 303 7.80 -0.92 -6.55
C GLY A 303 8.38 -1.82 -7.64
N ARG A 304 9.06 -1.24 -8.64
CA ARG A 304 9.51 -1.96 -9.85
C ARG A 304 10.94 -2.47 -9.78
N PHE A 305 11.83 -1.77 -9.07
CA PHE A 305 13.25 -2.10 -8.93
C PHE A 305 13.72 -2.18 -7.47
N PRO A 306 13.02 -2.93 -6.59
CA PRO A 306 13.29 -2.96 -5.15
C PRO A 306 14.72 -3.40 -4.79
N HIS A 307 15.38 -4.18 -5.65
CA HIS A 307 16.77 -4.62 -5.48
C HIS A 307 17.80 -3.47 -5.55
N TRP A 308 17.42 -2.30 -6.08
CA TRP A 308 18.27 -1.09 -6.07
C TRP A 308 18.29 -0.43 -4.68
N LEU A 309 17.26 -0.65 -3.88
CA LEU A 309 17.16 -0.16 -2.50
C LEU A 309 17.63 -1.18 -1.47
N ALA A 310 17.96 -2.40 -1.90
CA ALA A 310 18.40 -3.46 -1.01
C ALA A 310 19.74 -3.11 -0.35
N GLU A 311 19.83 -3.35 0.95
CA GLU A 311 21.06 -3.21 1.73
C GLU A 311 22.17 -4.09 1.14
N PRO A 312 23.45 -3.65 1.24
CA PRO A 312 24.55 -4.33 0.58
C PRO A 312 24.86 -5.71 1.16
N ALA A 313 24.47 -5.98 2.40
CA ALA A 313 24.77 -7.24 3.09
C ALA A 313 23.64 -7.61 4.06
N LEU A 314 23.25 -8.90 4.04
CA LEU A 314 22.21 -9.43 4.90
C LEU A 314 22.63 -9.37 6.38
N ARG A 315 21.77 -8.79 7.21
CA ARG A 315 21.93 -8.74 8.66
C ARG A 315 20.68 -9.31 9.31
N LEU A 316 20.86 -10.42 10.00
CA LEU A 316 19.82 -11.10 10.75
C LEU A 316 19.94 -10.74 12.23
N GLU A 317 18.81 -10.79 12.92
CA GLU A 317 18.75 -10.70 14.37
C GLU A 317 19.22 -12.02 15.01
N PRO A 318 19.55 -12.04 16.31
CA PRO A 318 19.83 -13.29 17.01
C PRO A 318 18.65 -14.26 16.91
N ALA A 319 18.96 -15.56 17.01
CA ALA A 319 17.97 -16.62 16.98
C ALA A 319 16.82 -16.33 17.97
N PRO A 320 15.56 -16.28 17.50
CA PRO A 320 14.46 -15.77 18.31
C PRO A 320 13.90 -16.80 19.31
N TRP A 321 14.44 -18.02 19.33
CA TRP A 321 13.91 -19.14 20.13
C TRP A 321 14.78 -19.44 21.36
N ALA A 322 14.16 -19.45 22.53
CA ALA A 322 14.79 -19.85 23.79
C ALA A 322 14.58 -21.34 24.14
N GLN A 323 13.69 -22.02 23.40
CA GLN A 323 13.35 -23.43 23.56
C GLN A 323 13.36 -24.11 22.19
N PRO A 324 13.50 -25.45 22.12
CA PRO A 324 13.38 -26.17 20.87
C PRO A 324 12.05 -25.87 20.17
N LEU A 325 12.11 -25.56 18.88
CA LEU A 325 10.94 -25.28 18.03
C LEU A 325 10.84 -26.35 16.96
N THR A 326 9.71 -27.05 16.90
CA THR A 326 9.39 -27.99 15.81
C THR A 326 8.26 -27.44 14.96
N LEU A 327 8.51 -27.31 13.65
CA LEU A 327 7.55 -26.86 12.65
C LEU A 327 7.21 -28.00 11.71
N LYS A 328 5.91 -28.26 11.54
CA LYS A 328 5.38 -29.30 10.65
C LYS A 328 4.64 -28.66 9.50
N TYR A 329 4.84 -29.18 8.29
CA TYR A 329 4.25 -28.68 7.07
C TYR A 329 3.56 -29.79 6.29
N GLU A 330 2.46 -29.45 5.63
CA GLU A 330 1.89 -30.22 4.54
C GLU A 330 2.28 -29.57 3.22
N LEU A 331 2.87 -30.35 2.31
CA LEU A 331 3.21 -29.89 0.98
C LEU A 331 1.98 -30.07 0.08
N ARG A 332 1.62 -29.01 -0.63
CA ARG A 332 0.43 -28.95 -1.49
C ARG A 332 0.79 -28.48 -2.90
N ASN A 333 0.20 -29.11 -3.91
CA ASN A 333 0.41 -28.70 -5.30
C ASN A 333 -0.43 -27.45 -5.67
N VAL A 334 -0.33 -27.00 -6.93
CA VAL A 334 -1.10 -25.86 -7.46
C VAL A 334 -2.62 -26.04 -7.47
N LEU A 335 -3.13 -27.25 -7.25
CA LEU A 335 -4.56 -27.57 -7.13
C LEU A 335 -5.00 -27.71 -5.66
N ASP A 336 -4.13 -27.34 -4.71
CA ASP A 336 -4.35 -27.44 -3.26
C ASP A 336 -4.48 -28.90 -2.76
N GLU A 337 -3.91 -29.85 -3.48
CA GLU A 337 -3.89 -31.27 -3.10
C GLU A 337 -2.64 -31.59 -2.29
N ALA A 338 -2.79 -32.32 -1.19
CA ALA A 338 -1.66 -32.75 -0.38
C ALA A 338 -0.78 -33.75 -1.14
N VAL A 339 0.49 -33.38 -1.36
CA VAL A 339 1.51 -34.17 -2.08
C VAL A 339 2.67 -34.60 -1.19
N GLY A 340 2.78 -34.08 0.04
CA GLY A 340 3.89 -34.43 0.91
C GLY A 340 3.79 -33.83 2.30
N GLU A 341 4.86 -33.97 3.06
CA GLU A 341 5.00 -33.39 4.39
C GLU A 341 6.45 -33.05 4.70
N ALA A 342 6.65 -32.14 5.65
CA ALA A 342 7.97 -31.85 6.17
C ALA A 342 7.93 -31.55 7.67
N GLU A 343 9.01 -31.87 8.35
CA GLU A 343 9.20 -31.61 9.77
C GLU A 343 10.60 -31.04 9.98
N CYS A 344 10.67 -29.87 10.62
CA CYS A 344 11.89 -29.16 10.91
C CYS A 344 11.97 -28.83 12.40
N THR A 345 13.06 -29.20 13.06
CA THR A 345 13.32 -28.92 14.46
C THR A 345 14.54 -28.04 14.60
N PHE A 346 14.40 -26.95 15.36
CA PHE A 346 15.44 -25.99 15.67
C PHE A 346 15.73 -26.06 17.17
N THR A 347 16.95 -26.45 17.53
CA THR A 347 17.34 -26.68 18.92
C THR A 347 18.41 -25.66 19.33
N PRO A 348 18.08 -24.69 20.18
CA PRO A 348 19.08 -23.77 20.74
C PRO A 348 20.13 -24.52 21.56
N GLN A 349 21.40 -24.19 21.36
CA GLN A 349 22.58 -24.71 22.06
C GLN A 349 23.48 -23.53 22.50
N ASP A 350 24.58 -23.81 23.20
CA ASP A 350 25.50 -22.76 23.63
C ASP A 350 26.19 -22.10 22.42
N GLY A 351 25.85 -20.85 22.13
CA GLY A 351 26.40 -20.06 21.02
C GLY A 351 25.89 -20.42 19.61
N GLN A 352 25.09 -21.48 19.46
CA GLN A 352 24.60 -21.97 18.16
C GLN A 352 23.18 -22.53 18.22
N VAL A 353 22.56 -22.75 17.06
CA VAL A 353 21.26 -23.39 16.91
C VAL A 353 21.43 -24.55 15.94
N ALA A 354 21.16 -25.76 16.40
CA ALA A 354 21.11 -26.92 15.52
C ALA A 354 19.77 -26.95 14.77
N PHE A 355 19.80 -27.27 13.49
CA PHE A 355 18.59 -27.53 12.71
C PHE A 355 18.61 -28.97 12.18
N GLU A 356 17.45 -29.59 12.17
CA GLU A 356 17.19 -30.89 11.56
C GLU A 356 15.87 -30.81 10.80
N CYS A 357 15.90 -31.01 9.49
CA CYS A 357 14.74 -30.94 8.61
C CYS A 357 14.64 -32.22 7.78
N VAL A 358 13.45 -32.80 7.73
CA VAL A 358 13.13 -33.90 6.82
C VAL A 358 11.90 -33.50 6.02
N SER A 359 12.01 -33.56 4.70
CA SER A 359 10.88 -33.31 3.80
C SER A 359 10.69 -34.47 2.84
N ARG A 360 9.43 -34.84 2.62
CA ARG A 360 9.02 -35.94 1.76
C ARG A 360 7.95 -35.47 0.81
N GLN A 361 8.16 -35.73 -0.48
CA GLN A 361 7.18 -35.46 -1.52
C GLN A 361 6.85 -36.74 -2.27
N ARG A 362 5.57 -36.94 -2.56
CA ARG A 362 5.09 -37.95 -3.50
C ARG A 362 5.01 -37.35 -4.89
N ARG A 363 5.21 -38.20 -5.91
CA ARG A 363 5.03 -37.81 -7.31
C ARG A 363 3.65 -37.19 -7.52
N PHE A 364 3.60 -36.09 -8.27
CA PHE A 364 2.35 -35.45 -8.65
C PHE A 364 2.43 -34.88 -10.07
N GLU A 365 1.26 -34.74 -10.68
CA GLU A 365 1.04 -34.02 -11.94
C GLU A 365 -0.26 -33.23 -11.81
N ALA A 366 -0.22 -31.94 -12.11
CA ALA A 366 -1.33 -31.02 -11.92
C ALA A 366 -1.43 -30.05 -13.09
N HIS A 367 -2.62 -29.95 -13.68
CA HIS A 367 -2.92 -29.02 -14.77
C HIS A 367 -3.75 -27.86 -14.25
N LEU A 368 -3.20 -26.64 -14.32
CA LEU A 368 -3.90 -25.41 -13.95
C LEU A 368 -3.98 -24.50 -15.19
N GLY A 369 -5.16 -24.44 -15.80
CA GLY A 369 -5.35 -23.79 -17.09
C GLY A 369 -4.57 -24.51 -18.19
N ASN A 370 -3.65 -23.81 -18.85
CA ASN A 370 -2.77 -24.37 -19.89
C ASN A 370 -1.36 -24.73 -19.37
N SER A 371 -1.13 -24.66 -18.06
CA SER A 371 0.18 -24.92 -17.45
C SER A 371 0.20 -26.29 -16.77
N LEU A 372 1.27 -27.05 -17.05
CA LEU A 372 1.55 -28.33 -16.40
C LEU A 372 2.56 -28.12 -15.28
N TYR A 373 2.22 -28.60 -14.08
CA TYR A 373 3.09 -28.66 -12.92
C TYR A 373 3.30 -30.13 -12.55
N ALA A 374 4.54 -30.55 -12.41
CA ALA A 374 4.87 -31.92 -12.05
C ALA A 374 6.09 -31.95 -11.13
N GLY A 375 6.07 -32.85 -10.16
CA GLY A 375 7.17 -33.12 -9.25
C GLY A 375 7.38 -34.61 -9.10
N GLY A 376 8.64 -35.05 -9.09
CA GLY A 376 9.00 -36.43 -8.76
C GLY A 376 8.86 -36.70 -7.26
N ALA A 377 8.85 -37.98 -6.89
CA ALA A 377 8.96 -38.35 -5.48
C ALA A 377 10.38 -38.06 -4.97
N TYR A 378 10.51 -37.56 -3.73
CA TYR A 378 11.81 -37.39 -3.08
C TYR A 378 11.71 -37.40 -1.55
N GLU A 379 12.83 -37.68 -0.89
CA GLU A 379 13.11 -37.39 0.51
C GLU A 379 14.37 -36.51 0.60
N LEU A 380 14.29 -35.39 1.32
CA LEU A 380 15.44 -34.51 1.59
C LEU A 380 15.63 -34.40 3.10
N ARG A 381 16.81 -34.79 3.57
CA ARG A 381 17.27 -34.63 4.95
C ARG A 381 18.31 -33.53 5.02
N GLN A 382 18.20 -32.69 6.03
CA GLN A 382 19.08 -31.55 6.22
C GLN A 382 19.43 -31.46 7.70
N THR A 383 20.71 -31.38 8.02
CA THR A 383 21.19 -31.15 9.38
C THR A 383 22.28 -30.09 9.37
N GLY A 384 22.46 -29.38 10.46
CA GLY A 384 23.55 -28.40 10.57
C GLY A 384 23.38 -27.43 11.71
N HIS A 385 24.22 -26.40 11.71
CA HIS A 385 24.26 -25.40 12.77
C HIS A 385 24.31 -23.98 12.23
N TRP A 386 23.52 -23.09 12.84
CA TRP A 386 23.65 -21.65 12.71
C TRP A 386 24.29 -21.05 13.95
N GLN A 387 25.09 -20.00 13.79
CA GLN A 387 25.55 -19.18 14.90
C GLN A 387 24.37 -18.42 15.52
N ALA A 388 24.13 -18.56 16.83
CA ALA A 388 22.91 -18.03 17.45
C ALA A 388 22.80 -16.49 17.41
N SER A 389 23.93 -15.77 17.41
CA SER A 389 23.94 -14.30 17.45
C SER A 389 23.72 -13.62 16.10
N THR A 390 24.03 -14.31 14.99
CA THR A 390 24.05 -13.74 13.63
C THR A 390 23.23 -14.56 12.64
N MET A 391 22.77 -15.74 13.05
CA MET A 391 22.17 -16.76 12.21
C MET A 391 23.06 -17.17 11.03
N ARG A 392 24.39 -17.00 11.13
CA ARG A 392 25.33 -17.44 10.09
C ARG A 392 25.46 -18.96 10.06
N LEU A 393 25.47 -19.57 8.87
CA LEU A 393 25.72 -21.00 8.71
C LEU A 393 27.15 -21.38 9.12
N LEU A 394 27.28 -22.35 10.01
CA LEU A 394 28.55 -22.87 10.53
C LEU A 394 28.94 -24.17 9.81
N ASP A 395 27.98 -25.06 9.64
CA ASP A 395 28.10 -26.33 8.94
C ASP A 395 26.71 -26.82 8.52
N ALA A 396 26.67 -27.70 7.53
CA ALA A 396 25.44 -28.39 7.15
C ALA A 396 25.71 -29.68 6.35
N GLN A 397 24.80 -30.63 6.44
CA GLN A 397 24.72 -31.82 5.60
C GLN A 397 23.34 -31.90 4.96
N PHE A 398 23.30 -32.29 3.69
CA PHE A 398 22.10 -32.49 2.91
C PHE A 398 22.17 -33.85 2.24
N GLU A 399 21.12 -34.64 2.38
CA GLU A 399 20.97 -35.94 1.74
C GLU A 399 19.65 -35.93 0.99
N PHE A 400 19.70 -36.04 -0.32
CA PHE A 400 18.54 -36.07 -1.20
C PHE A 400 18.45 -37.44 -1.86
N GLU A 401 17.31 -38.09 -1.68
CA GLU A 401 16.95 -39.34 -2.34
C GLU A 401 15.72 -39.08 -3.23
N GLY A 402 15.89 -39.17 -4.54
CA GLY A 402 14.89 -38.80 -5.52
C GLY A 402 14.50 -39.92 -6.47
N GLU A 403 13.33 -39.80 -7.10
CA GLU A 403 12.86 -40.77 -8.11
C GLU A 403 13.83 -40.93 -9.29
N TYR A 404 14.61 -39.88 -9.60
CA TYR A 404 15.48 -39.83 -10.78
C TYR A 404 16.96 -39.61 -10.47
N ASP A 405 17.29 -39.10 -9.28
CA ASP A 405 18.65 -38.71 -8.91
C ASP A 405 18.79 -38.65 -7.40
N ASP A 406 19.96 -39.03 -6.90
CA ASP A 406 20.32 -39.02 -5.48
C ASP A 406 21.62 -38.23 -5.33
N TRP A 407 21.68 -37.37 -4.31
CA TRP A 407 22.88 -36.56 -4.08
C TRP A 407 23.04 -36.19 -2.61
N THR A 408 24.29 -35.92 -2.27
CA THR A 408 24.69 -35.48 -0.93
C THR A 408 25.49 -34.19 -1.02
N ALA A 409 25.33 -33.31 -0.04
CA ALA A 409 26.12 -32.09 0.07
C ALA A 409 26.57 -31.89 1.51
N ALA A 410 27.82 -31.49 1.70
CA ALA A 410 28.38 -31.13 2.99
C ALA A 410 29.02 -29.75 2.94
N LEU A 411 28.63 -28.86 3.84
CA LEU A 411 29.33 -27.61 4.12
C LEU A 411 30.07 -27.77 5.45
N ALA A 412 31.39 -27.61 5.40
CA ALA A 412 32.25 -27.66 6.58
C ALA A 412 33.00 -26.33 6.78
N PRO A 413 33.40 -25.98 8.02
CA PRO A 413 34.23 -24.81 8.28
C PRO A 413 35.55 -24.85 7.49
N ALA A 414 35.92 -23.71 6.90
CA ALA A 414 37.19 -23.50 6.21
C ALA A 414 37.85 -22.19 6.67
N ALA A 415 39.13 -21.98 6.31
CA ALA A 415 39.89 -20.81 6.74
C ALA A 415 39.20 -19.47 6.40
N ASP A 416 38.57 -19.38 5.21
CA ASP A 416 37.93 -18.17 4.69
C ASP A 416 36.41 -18.33 4.47
N GLY A 417 35.74 -19.13 5.31
CA GLY A 417 34.28 -19.33 5.24
C GLY A 417 33.88 -20.79 5.38
N LEU A 418 33.19 -21.30 4.37
CA LEU A 418 32.74 -22.70 4.29
C LEU A 418 33.37 -23.39 3.07
N SER A 419 33.47 -24.70 3.15
CA SER A 419 33.87 -25.57 2.06
C SER A 419 32.70 -26.48 1.72
N LEU A 420 32.15 -26.33 0.52
CA LEU A 420 31.08 -27.17 -0.01
C LEU A 420 31.67 -28.37 -0.74
N THR A 421 31.24 -29.56 -0.38
CA THR A 421 31.50 -30.81 -1.10
C THR A 421 30.18 -31.38 -1.56
N LEU A 422 30.02 -31.61 -2.87
CA LEU A 422 28.87 -32.27 -3.47
C LEU A 422 29.29 -33.69 -3.85
N ASP A 423 28.59 -34.69 -3.32
CA ASP A 423 28.91 -36.11 -3.45
C ASP A 423 30.39 -36.41 -3.15
N GLN A 424 31.15 -36.82 -4.16
CA GLN A 424 32.60 -37.07 -4.09
C GLN A 424 33.40 -36.10 -4.98
N ALA A 425 32.81 -34.97 -5.36
CA ALA A 425 33.48 -33.94 -6.15
C ALA A 425 34.53 -33.18 -5.32
N ALA A 426 35.37 -32.41 -6.01
CA ALA A 426 36.32 -31.53 -5.36
C ALA A 426 35.57 -30.44 -4.56
N SER A 427 36.07 -30.14 -3.36
CA SER A 427 35.47 -29.11 -2.52
C SER A 427 35.64 -27.71 -3.11
N GLN A 428 34.63 -26.87 -2.94
CA GLN A 428 34.58 -25.50 -3.40
C GLN A 428 34.46 -24.53 -2.23
N ALA A 429 35.21 -23.42 -2.28
CA ALA A 429 35.11 -22.37 -1.28
C ALA A 429 33.77 -21.61 -1.42
N VAL A 430 33.09 -21.43 -0.28
CA VAL A 430 31.83 -20.71 -0.15
C VAL A 430 32.03 -19.59 0.86
N PRO A 431 31.65 -18.33 0.54
CA PRO A 431 31.75 -17.24 1.49
C PRO A 431 30.96 -17.52 2.76
N ALA A 432 31.59 -17.21 3.89
CA ALA A 432 31.04 -17.17 5.24
C ALA A 432 29.56 -16.76 5.38
N GLU A 433 29.18 -15.66 4.70
CA GLU A 433 27.87 -15.02 4.83
C GLU A 433 26.85 -15.54 3.81
N SER A 434 27.19 -16.59 3.07
CA SER A 434 26.28 -17.17 2.08
C SER A 434 25.06 -17.79 2.73
N VAL A 435 23.97 -17.80 1.98
CA VAL A 435 22.72 -18.47 2.33
C VAL A 435 22.56 -19.65 1.38
N VAL A 436 22.20 -20.81 1.91
CA VAL A 436 21.97 -21.99 1.08
C VAL A 436 20.49 -22.02 0.68
N ALA A 437 20.20 -22.23 -0.60
CA ALA A 437 18.82 -22.20 -1.12
C ALA A 437 17.90 -23.22 -0.41
N ALA A 438 18.46 -24.32 0.09
CA ALA A 438 17.67 -25.33 0.78
C ALA A 438 17.31 -24.94 2.23
N GLU A 439 17.94 -23.94 2.86
CA GLU A 439 17.71 -23.57 4.28
C GLU A 439 17.15 -22.15 4.49
N TRP A 440 17.21 -21.30 3.45
CA TRP A 440 16.85 -19.89 3.56
C TRP A 440 15.47 -19.62 4.17
N PRO A 441 14.38 -20.39 3.93
CA PRO A 441 13.06 -20.04 4.45
C PRO A 441 13.05 -20.03 5.97
N TRP A 442 13.81 -20.90 6.61
CA TRP A 442 13.87 -20.98 8.07
C TRP A 442 14.85 -19.98 8.66
N ARG A 443 16.00 -19.77 8.03
CA ARG A 443 16.98 -18.77 8.49
C ARG A 443 16.44 -17.34 8.47
N MET A 444 15.57 -17.02 7.51
CA MET A 444 14.90 -15.72 7.43
C MET A 444 13.80 -15.48 8.49
N MET A 445 13.52 -16.43 9.39
CA MET A 445 12.71 -16.15 10.59
C MET A 445 13.37 -15.06 11.47
N ALA A 446 14.68 -14.86 11.33
CA ALA A 446 15.46 -13.83 12.04
C ALA A 446 15.64 -12.52 11.24
N LEU A 447 14.80 -12.26 10.24
CA LEU A 447 14.82 -10.98 9.55
C LEU A 447 14.39 -9.83 10.49
N PRO A 448 14.97 -8.62 10.37
CA PRO A 448 14.63 -7.48 11.21
C PRO A 448 13.33 -6.80 10.73
N PHE A 449 12.19 -7.47 10.91
CA PHE A 449 10.87 -7.00 10.46
C PHE A 449 10.41 -5.68 11.11
N GLY A 450 11.07 -5.22 12.18
CA GLY A 450 10.79 -3.94 12.84
C GLY A 450 11.17 -2.69 12.04
N ARG A 451 11.79 -2.83 10.86
CA ARG A 451 12.12 -1.69 9.98
C ARG A 451 10.90 -1.30 9.12
N PHE A 452 10.41 -0.08 9.30
CA PHE A 452 9.28 0.46 8.52
C PHE A 452 9.73 0.87 7.12
N LEU A 453 8.85 0.65 6.12
CA LEU A 453 9.08 0.80 4.66
C LEU A 453 9.95 -0.31 4.06
N TYR A 454 9.72 -0.58 2.76
CA TYR A 454 10.40 -1.59 1.95
C TYR A 454 11.81 -1.91 2.43
N TRP A 455 11.99 -3.13 2.92
CA TRP A 455 13.28 -3.62 3.37
C TRP A 455 13.69 -4.82 2.53
N GLY A 456 14.96 -4.85 2.17
CA GLY A 456 15.55 -5.96 1.46
C GLY A 456 17.04 -5.91 1.58
N SER A 457 17.68 -7.05 1.37
CA SER A 457 19.13 -7.14 1.43
C SER A 457 19.67 -8.05 0.34
N ARG A 458 20.83 -7.67 -0.18
CA ARG A 458 21.63 -8.53 -1.05
C ARG A 458 22.26 -9.65 -0.23
N LEU A 459 22.40 -10.81 -0.85
CA LEU A 459 23.04 -11.98 -0.31
C LEU A 459 23.69 -12.80 -1.42
N THR A 460 24.56 -13.73 -1.01
CA THR A 460 25.11 -14.75 -1.91
C THR A 460 24.33 -16.03 -1.70
N LEU A 461 23.62 -16.49 -2.73
CA LEU A 461 22.79 -17.69 -2.68
C LEU A 461 23.58 -18.87 -3.25
N VAL A 462 23.67 -19.96 -2.49
CA VAL A 462 24.33 -21.20 -2.89
C VAL A 462 23.29 -22.22 -3.29
N GLN A 463 23.36 -22.69 -4.54
CA GLN A 463 22.48 -23.71 -5.08
C GLN A 463 23.11 -25.09 -4.90
N LEU A 464 22.37 -26.03 -4.31
CA LEU A 464 22.84 -27.40 -4.06
C LEU A 464 22.44 -28.40 -5.15
N ARG A 465 21.62 -28.00 -6.13
CA ARG A 465 21.07 -28.92 -7.13
C ARG A 465 22.20 -29.51 -8.00
N PRO A 466 22.30 -30.84 -8.16
CA PRO A 466 23.20 -31.45 -9.13
C PRO A 466 22.81 -31.10 -10.57
N GLY A 467 23.81 -30.83 -11.41
CA GLY A 467 23.63 -30.41 -12.81
C GLY A 467 24.56 -29.27 -13.23
N ASP A 468 24.37 -28.71 -14.43
CA ASP A 468 25.17 -27.59 -14.93
C ASP A 468 24.96 -26.35 -14.03
N GLY A 469 25.95 -26.03 -13.19
CA GLY A 469 25.91 -24.96 -12.19
C GLY A 469 25.83 -25.42 -10.73
N SER A 470 25.94 -26.73 -10.46
CA SER A 470 25.99 -27.29 -9.11
C SER A 470 27.14 -26.69 -8.27
N GLY A 471 26.84 -26.27 -7.04
CA GLY A 471 27.80 -25.58 -6.17
C GLY A 471 28.06 -24.12 -6.55
N GLY A 472 27.41 -23.62 -7.60
CA GLY A 472 27.42 -22.21 -7.97
C GLY A 472 26.86 -21.32 -6.87
N SER A 473 27.52 -20.18 -6.67
CA SER A 473 26.97 -19.09 -5.89
C SER A 473 26.53 -17.96 -6.81
N GLU A 474 25.34 -17.41 -6.57
CA GLU A 474 24.78 -16.32 -7.35
C GLU A 474 24.39 -15.14 -6.45
N PRO A 475 24.54 -13.89 -6.94
CA PRO A 475 24.02 -12.74 -6.22
C PRO A 475 22.50 -12.77 -6.24
N ALA A 476 21.87 -12.73 -5.07
CA ALA A 476 20.43 -12.66 -4.90
C ALA A 476 20.04 -11.53 -3.95
N ALA A 477 18.73 -11.28 -3.83
CA ALA A 477 18.20 -10.33 -2.86
C ALA A 477 16.96 -10.91 -2.18
N VAL A 478 16.96 -10.89 -0.85
CA VAL A 478 15.77 -11.16 -0.04
C VAL A 478 15.01 -9.85 0.13
N LEU A 479 13.69 -9.87 -0.10
CA LEU A 479 12.88 -8.66 -0.18
C LEU A 479 11.60 -8.84 0.63
N VAL A 480 11.42 -8.04 1.69
CA VAL A 480 10.17 -7.95 2.45
C VAL A 480 9.19 -7.11 1.63
N ARG A 481 8.09 -7.74 1.21
CA ARG A 481 7.09 -7.17 0.30
C ARG A 481 5.94 -6.45 1.00
N GLY A 482 5.81 -6.65 2.31
CA GLY A 482 4.73 -6.11 3.12
C GLY A 482 4.05 -7.21 3.93
N GLN A 483 2.88 -6.90 4.46
CA GLN A 483 2.07 -7.86 5.22
C GLN A 483 0.89 -8.35 4.39
N GLU A 484 0.56 -9.63 4.50
CA GLU A 484 -0.68 -10.20 4.01
C GLU A 484 -1.13 -11.36 4.90
N THR A 485 -2.41 -11.68 4.84
CA THR A 485 -2.99 -12.78 5.64
C THR A 485 -2.90 -14.08 4.87
N VAL A 486 -2.32 -15.10 5.51
CA VAL A 486 -2.24 -16.46 4.99
C VAL A 486 -3.23 -17.35 5.71
N ARG A 487 -3.88 -18.26 4.98
CA ARG A 487 -4.78 -19.26 5.55
C ARG A 487 -3.99 -20.49 5.99
N THR A 488 -4.24 -20.93 7.20
CA THR A 488 -3.67 -22.16 7.76
C THR A 488 -4.80 -23.06 8.26
N GLY A 489 -4.47 -24.31 8.62
CA GLY A 489 -5.44 -25.19 9.28
C GLY A 489 -5.96 -24.66 10.63
N GLU A 490 -5.24 -23.73 11.27
CA GLU A 490 -5.63 -23.08 12.55
C GLU A 490 -6.45 -21.80 12.34
N GLY A 491 -6.63 -21.35 11.10
CA GLY A 491 -7.28 -20.10 10.75
C GLY A 491 -6.35 -19.08 10.06
N PRO A 492 -6.83 -17.84 9.86
CA PRO A 492 -6.07 -16.79 9.20
C PRO A 492 -4.95 -16.27 10.11
N VAL A 493 -3.73 -16.19 9.58
CA VAL A 493 -2.55 -15.64 10.27
C VAL A 493 -2.03 -14.44 9.49
N LEU A 494 -1.88 -13.29 10.16
CA LEU A 494 -1.22 -12.12 9.57
C LEU A 494 0.28 -12.37 9.47
N THR A 495 0.83 -12.21 8.27
CA THR A 495 2.23 -12.57 7.98
C THR A 495 2.97 -11.49 7.21
N TRP A 496 4.28 -11.42 7.40
CA TRP A 496 5.21 -10.75 6.50
C TRP A 496 5.48 -11.63 5.29
N LYS A 497 5.25 -11.08 4.09
CA LYS A 497 5.59 -11.72 2.83
C LYS A 497 7.03 -11.38 2.44
N VAL A 498 7.86 -12.38 2.24
CA VAL A 498 9.27 -12.24 1.89
C VAL A 498 9.54 -13.01 0.61
N ALA A 499 10.20 -12.38 -0.35
CA ALA A 499 10.54 -12.99 -1.63
C ALA A 499 12.05 -13.16 -1.78
N LEU A 500 12.47 -14.30 -2.34
CA LEU A 500 13.82 -14.59 -2.79
C LEU A 500 13.71 -15.18 -4.21
N GLY A 501 14.01 -14.37 -5.23
CA GLY A 501 13.83 -14.81 -6.62
C GLY A 501 12.36 -15.14 -6.92
N ARG A 502 12.07 -16.41 -7.23
CA ARG A 502 10.71 -16.95 -7.47
C ARG A 502 10.04 -17.49 -6.22
N GLU A 503 10.82 -17.72 -5.18
CA GLU A 503 10.35 -18.33 -3.95
C GLU A 503 9.76 -17.25 -3.03
N THR A 504 8.75 -17.64 -2.26
CA THR A 504 8.07 -16.74 -1.32
C THR A 504 7.85 -17.44 0.01
N ALA A 505 8.20 -16.75 1.10
CA ALA A 505 8.00 -17.22 2.46
C ALA A 505 7.14 -16.23 3.23
N TRP A 506 6.32 -16.76 4.14
CA TRP A 506 5.38 -15.99 4.96
C TRP A 506 5.65 -16.24 6.44
N TYR A 507 6.02 -15.18 7.16
CA TYR A 507 6.40 -15.24 8.57
C TYR A 507 5.35 -14.57 9.43
N ARG A 508 5.01 -15.14 10.59
CA ARG A 508 4.06 -14.49 11.52
C ARG A 508 4.52 -13.05 11.84
N VAL A 509 3.59 -12.10 11.87
CA VAL A 509 3.93 -10.70 12.22
C VAL A 509 4.36 -10.58 13.68
N ASP A 510 3.80 -11.38 14.58
CA ASP A 510 4.22 -11.43 15.98
C ASP A 510 5.53 -12.23 16.13
N GLY A 511 6.46 -11.71 16.94
CA GLY A 511 7.65 -12.44 17.36
C GLY A 511 7.25 -13.73 18.08
N PRO A 512 7.90 -14.89 17.82
CA PRO A 512 9.19 -15.09 17.15
C PRO A 512 9.17 -15.30 15.61
N HIS A 513 8.26 -14.65 14.87
CA HIS A 513 8.24 -14.61 13.39
C HIS A 513 8.34 -15.96 12.68
N GLU A 514 7.64 -16.96 13.22
CA GLU A 514 7.69 -18.33 12.72
C GLU A 514 7.22 -18.44 11.26
N LEU A 515 7.86 -19.31 10.47
CA LEU A 515 7.50 -19.58 9.08
C LEU A 515 6.15 -20.32 9.01
N ILE A 516 5.13 -19.64 8.48
CA ILE A 516 3.75 -20.11 8.37
C ILE A 516 3.48 -20.81 7.04
N GLN A 517 4.04 -20.27 5.96
CA GLN A 517 3.88 -20.82 4.63
C GLN A 517 5.14 -20.56 3.80
N TYR A 518 5.46 -21.46 2.89
CA TYR A 518 6.56 -21.30 1.94
C TYR A 518 6.16 -21.84 0.56
N SER A 519 6.39 -21.07 -0.49
CA SER A 519 6.16 -21.47 -1.88
C SER A 519 7.49 -21.53 -2.60
N ASP A 520 7.77 -22.67 -3.22
CA ASP A 520 9.00 -22.93 -3.95
C ASP A 520 9.07 -22.22 -5.31
N GLY A 521 7.98 -21.60 -5.75
CA GLY A 521 7.87 -20.96 -7.07
C GLY A 521 7.82 -21.94 -8.26
N TYR A 522 7.80 -23.25 -8.01
CA TYR A 522 7.73 -24.33 -9.00
C TYR A 522 6.46 -25.17 -8.89
N GLY A 523 5.55 -24.80 -7.99
CA GLY A 523 4.20 -25.35 -7.91
C GLY A 523 3.90 -26.14 -6.64
N VAL A 524 4.79 -26.08 -5.64
CA VAL A 524 4.58 -26.69 -4.33
C VAL A 524 4.56 -25.60 -3.26
N THR A 525 3.52 -25.65 -2.42
CA THR A 525 3.34 -24.76 -1.28
C THR A 525 3.34 -25.58 0.00
N TRP A 526 4.19 -25.21 0.94
CA TRP A 526 4.36 -25.78 2.26
C TRP A 526 3.47 -24.98 3.21
N VAL A 527 2.43 -25.60 3.74
CA VAL A 527 1.47 -24.97 4.64
C VAL A 527 1.67 -25.54 6.04
N ARG A 528 1.89 -24.68 7.03
CA ARG A 528 2.08 -25.12 8.42
C ARG A 528 0.87 -25.89 8.93
N ARG A 529 1.11 -27.08 9.50
CA ARG A 529 0.12 -27.88 10.21
C ARG A 529 -0.04 -27.35 11.64
N ALA A 530 -1.26 -27.50 12.16
CA ALA A 530 -1.54 -27.20 13.55
C ALA A 530 -0.72 -28.11 14.46
N THR A 531 -0.17 -27.57 15.54
CA THR A 531 0.45 -28.39 16.58
C THR A 531 -0.71 -28.90 17.46
N PRO A 532 -0.93 -30.22 17.59
CA PRO A 532 -2.07 -30.76 18.33
C PRO A 532 -2.05 -30.41 19.82
#